data_AF-A0A0G0TEL2-F1
#
_entry.id   AF-A0A0G0TEL2-F1
#
_cell.length_a   1.000
_cell.length_b   1.000
_cell.length_c   1.000
_cell.angle_alpha   90.00
_cell.angle_beta   90.00
_cell.angle_gamma   90.00
#
_symmetry.space_group_name_H-M   'P 1'
#
loop_
_entity.id
_entity.type
_entity.pdbx_description
1 polymer ?
#
loop_
_entity_poly.entity_id
_entity_poly.type
_entity_poly.pdbx_seq_one_letter_code
_entity_poly.pdbx_strand_id
1 'polypeptide(L)'
;MYNDTQIAKIRIFLQDKAMCDTIKTVLTDSFLKPRTSMNGLDVYILAASRLAIDFLAEAYKDLEKFKNSKKEPSAKLTNPGL
;
A
#
# COMPACT_ATOMS: atom_id res chain seq x y z
N MET A 1 1.82 13.31 11.73
CA MET A 1 0.39 13.24 11.33
C MET A 1 0.28 13.85 9.95
N TYR A 2 -0.36 13.18 8.98
CA TYR A 2 -0.45 13.68 7.60
C TYR A 2 -1.42 14.86 7.50
N ASN A 3 -1.13 15.83 6.63
CA ASN A 3 -2.08 16.92 6.34
C ASN A 3 -3.18 16.48 5.35
N ASP A 4 -4.25 17.25 5.24
CA ASP A 4 -5.43 16.89 4.44
C ASP A 4 -5.10 16.65 2.96
N THR A 5 -4.19 17.45 2.40
CA THR A 5 -3.71 17.31 1.02
C THR A 5 -2.94 16.00 0.81
N GLN A 6 -2.11 15.59 1.76
CA GLN A 6 -1.40 14.32 1.73
C GLN A 6 -2.37 13.15 1.83
N ILE A 7 -3.37 13.24 2.71
CA ILE A 7 -4.42 12.22 2.85
C ILE A 7 -5.23 12.08 1.55
N ALA A 8 -5.53 13.19 0.87
CA ALA A 8 -6.23 13.17 -0.41
C ALA A 8 -5.39 12.49 -1.50
N LYS A 9 -4.10 12.81 -1.61
CA LYS A 9 -3.16 12.15 -2.53
C LYS A 9 -3.06 10.64 -2.27
N ILE A 10 -2.98 10.24 -1.01
CA ILE A 10 -2.95 8.82 -0.62
C ILE A 10 -4.26 8.13 -1.03
N ARG A 11 -5.42 8.76 -0.82
CA ARG A 11 -6.70 8.16 -1.27
C ARG A 11 -6.77 7.99 -2.78
N ILE A 12 -6.35 9.01 -3.55
CA ILE A 12 -6.33 8.94 -5.01
C ILE A 12 -5.42 7.80 -5.46
N PHE A 13 -4.23 7.70 -4.86
CA PHE A 13 -3.30 6.60 -5.12
C PHE A 13 -3.92 5.22 -4.83
N LEU A 14 -4.57 5.03 -3.68
CA LEU A 14 -5.23 3.77 -3.31
C LEU A 14 -6.46 3.43 -4.17
N GLN A 15 -7.03 4.41 -4.86
CA GLN A 15 -8.13 4.20 -5.80
C GLN A 15 -7.63 3.72 -7.15
N ASP A 16 -6.42 4.11 -7.55
CA ASP A 16 -5.77 3.66 -8.77
C ASP A 16 -5.12 2.28 -8.60
N LYS A 17 -5.88 1.25 -8.98
CA LYS A 17 -5.43 -0.15 -8.90
C LYS A 17 -4.22 -0.42 -9.80
N ALA A 18 -4.21 0.13 -11.02
CA ALA A 18 -3.15 -0.12 -11.99
C ALA A 18 -1.81 0.47 -11.50
N MET A 19 -1.86 1.67 -10.93
CA MET A 19 -0.68 2.30 -10.32
C MET A 19 -0.21 1.55 -9.07
N CYS A 20 -1.13 1.16 -8.18
CA CYS A 20 -0.80 0.35 -7.01
C CYS A 20 -0.12 -0.97 -7.39
N ASP A 21 -0.66 -1.69 -8.37
CA ASP A 21 -0.12 -2.97 -8.83
C ASP A 21 1.24 -2.77 -9.52
N THR A 22 1.41 -1.71 -10.31
CA THR A 22 2.70 -1.36 -10.93
C THR A 22 3.77 -1.09 -9.87
N ILE A 23 3.47 -0.29 -8.84
CA ILE A 23 4.43 -0.01 -7.76
C ILE A 23 4.76 -1.28 -6.96
N LYS A 24 3.76 -2.12 -6.64
CA LYS A 24 4.02 -3.42 -5.99
C LYS A 24 5.00 -4.26 -6.81
N THR A 25 4.78 -4.36 -8.11
CA THR A 25 5.66 -5.11 -9.02
C THR A 25 7.05 -4.51 -9.06
N VAL A 26 7.19 -3.19 -9.23
CA VAL A 26 8.51 -2.52 -9.25
C VAL A 26 9.27 -2.74 -7.95
N LEU A 27 8.62 -2.60 -6.80
CA LEU A 27 9.25 -2.85 -5.50
C LEU A 27 9.69 -4.32 -5.36
N THR A 28 8.85 -5.24 -5.79
CA THR A 28 9.15 -6.68 -5.70
C THR A 28 10.30 -7.07 -6.64
N ASP A 29 10.23 -6.67 -7.90
CA ASP A 29 11.20 -7.08 -8.92
C ASP A 29 12.53 -6.31 -8.85
N SER A 30 12.50 -5.03 -8.47
CA SER A 30 13.71 -4.19 -8.47
C SER A 30 14.50 -4.27 -7.16
N PHE A 31 13.80 -4.46 -6.03
CA PHE A 31 14.43 -4.41 -4.70
C PHE A 31 14.45 -5.75 -3.98
N LEU A 32 13.44 -6.60 -4.16
CA LEU A 32 13.26 -7.82 -3.35
C LEU A 32 13.61 -9.10 -4.12
N LYS A 33 13.88 -9.01 -5.42
CA LYS A 33 14.30 -10.15 -6.22
C LYS A 33 15.77 -10.50 -5.91
N PRO A 34 16.09 -11.79 -5.64
CA PRO A 34 17.46 -12.21 -5.41
C PRO A 34 18.32 -11.86 -6.63
N ARG A 35 19.41 -11.12 -6.42
CA ARG A 35 20.39 -10.88 -7.48
C ARG A 35 21.16 -12.18 -7.69
N THR A 36 20.80 -12.92 -8.74
CA THR A 36 21.42 -14.19 -9.14
C THR A 36 22.92 -14.10 -9.41
N SER A 37 23.49 -12.90 -9.58
CA SER A 37 24.91 -12.71 -9.88
C SER A 37 25.83 -12.58 -8.67
N MET A 38 25.32 -12.65 -7.44
CA MET A 38 26.18 -12.62 -6.25
C MET A 38 26.57 -14.05 -5.87
N ASN A 39 27.82 -14.41 -6.17
CA ASN A 39 28.47 -15.63 -5.69
C ASN A 39 28.35 -15.68 -4.16
N GLY A 40 27.45 -16.54 -3.67
CA GLY A 40 27.07 -16.61 -2.26
C GLY A 40 25.67 -16.05 -2.03
N LEU A 41 24.66 -16.86 -2.37
CA LEU A 41 23.26 -16.59 -2.05
C LEU A 41 23.09 -16.74 -0.53
N ASP A 42 23.37 -15.67 0.22
CA ASP A 42 23.27 -15.65 1.67
C ASP A 42 21.82 -15.94 2.09
N VAL A 43 21.62 -17.03 2.83
CA VAL A 43 20.31 -17.48 3.33
C VAL A 43 19.64 -16.38 4.15
N TYR A 44 20.41 -15.55 4.86
CA TYR A 44 19.89 -14.42 5.62
C TYR A 44 19.32 -13.32 4.70
N ILE A 45 19.97 -13.06 3.56
CA ILE A 45 19.47 -12.09 2.56
C ILE A 45 18.18 -12.60 1.91
N LEU A 46 18.10 -13.89 1.61
CA LEU A 46 16.87 -14.50 1.08
C LEU A 46 15.72 -14.43 2.09
N ALA A 47 15.99 -14.76 3.36
CA ALA A 47 14.99 -14.69 4.43
C ALA A 47 14.51 -13.25 4.66
N ALA A 48 15.43 -12.28 4.70
CA ALA A 48 15.08 -10.86 4.83
C ALA A 48 14.26 -10.35 3.64
N SER A 49 14.62 -10.76 2.42
CA SER A 49 13.87 -10.39 1.21
C SER A 49 12.46 -10.98 1.23
N ARG A 50 12.32 -12.23 1.68
CA ARG A 50 11.02 -12.87 1.84
C ARG A 50 10.14 -12.15 2.87
N LEU A 51 10.69 -11.84 4.04
CA LEU A 51 9.97 -11.09 5.09
C LEU A 51 9.55 -9.71 4.60
N ALA A 52 10.40 -9.02 3.85
CA ALA A 52 10.06 -7.72 3.28
C ALA A 52 8.92 -7.80 2.24
N ILE A 53 8.87 -8.86 1.43
CA ILE A 53 7.73 -9.11 0.52
C ILE A 53 6.44 -9.34 1.32
N ASP A 54 6.51 -10.16 2.37
CA ASP A 54 5.35 -10.50 3.19
C ASP A 54 4.82 -9.25 3.94
N PHE A 55 5.70 -8.42 4.52
CA PHE A 55 5.31 -7.14 5.13
C PHE A 55 4.74 -6.15 4.13
N LEU A 56 5.29 -6.09 2.91
CA LEU A 56 4.73 -5.24 1.86
C LEU A 56 3.30 -5.68 1.51
N ALA A 57 3.07 -6.99 1.36
CA ALA A 57 1.75 -7.53 1.09
C ALA A 57 0.75 -7.23 2.23
N GLU A 58 1.18 -7.35 3.48
CA GLU A 58 0.36 -7.01 4.65
C GLU A 58 0.02 -5.51 4.71
N ALA A 59 1.01 -4.65 4.48
CA ALA A 59 0.81 -3.20 4.44
C ALA A 59 -0.22 -2.79 3.38
N TYR A 60 -0.20 -3.41 2.19
CA TYR A 60 -1.20 -3.15 1.16
C TYR A 60 -2.60 -3.63 1.53
N LYS A 61 -2.73 -4.77 2.23
CA LYS A 61 -4.04 -5.21 2.76
C LYS A 61 -4.60 -4.21 3.77
N ASP A 62 -3.76 -3.66 4.63
CA ASP A 62 -4.18 -2.65 5.61
C ASP A 62 -4.56 -1.32 4.94
N LEU A 63 -3.85 -0.93 3.89
CA LEU A 63 -4.21 0.23 3.07
C LEU A 63 -5.57 0.02 2.36
N GLU A 64 -5.86 -1.18 1.87
CA GLU A 64 -7.18 -1.51 1.29
C GLU A 64 -8.31 -1.44 2.33
N LYS A 65 -8.07 -1.87 3.58
CA LYS A 65 -9.04 -1.66 4.68
C LYS A 65 -9.29 -0.18 4.93
N PHE A 66 -8.24 0.65 4.88
CA PHE A 66 -8.34 2.12 5.00
C PHE A 66 -9.15 2.78 3.88
N LYS A 67 -9.09 2.23 2.66
CA LYS A 67 -9.92 2.68 1.53
C LYS A 67 -11.41 2.45 1.81
N ASN A 68 -11.75 1.35 2.49
CA ASN A 68 -13.14 0.95 2.77
C ASN A 68 -13.70 1.56 4.08
N SER A 69 -12.86 1.89 5.05
CA SER A 69 -13.30 2.36 6.38
C SER A 69 -13.82 3.80 6.44
N LYS A 70 -13.55 4.65 5.44
CA LYS A 70 -14.06 6.04 5.37
C LYS A 70 -15.29 6.22 4.47
N LYS A 71 -15.92 5.12 4.06
CA LYS A 71 -17.17 5.15 3.28
C LYS A 71 -18.40 5.06 4.20
N GLU A 72 -18.37 5.69 5.37
CA GLU A 72 -19.62 6.08 6.03
C GLU A 72 -20.03 7.44 5.47
N PRO A 73 -21.11 7.53 4.68
CA PRO A 73 -21.70 8.82 4.37
C PRO A 73 -22.15 9.42 5.69
N SER A 74 -21.78 10.68 5.94
CA SER A 74 -22.43 11.53 6.94
C SER A 74 -23.91 11.66 6.56
N ALA A 75 -24.71 10.66 6.95
CA ALA A 75 -26.14 10.71 6.82
C ALA A 75 -26.67 11.68 7.88
N LYS A 76 -27.33 12.72 7.38
CA LYS A 76 -28.21 13.69 8.08
C LYS A 76 -27.52 14.88 8.74
N LEU A 77 -27.23 15.89 7.92
CA LEU A 77 -27.38 17.29 8.31
C LEU A 77 -28.13 18.04 7.19
N THR A 78 -29.45 17.88 7.14
CA THR A 78 -30.34 18.91 6.60
C THR A 78 -31.52 19.01 7.54
N ASN A 79 -31.47 19.99 8.42
CA ASN A 79 -32.64 20.49 9.15
C ASN A 79 -33.73 20.86 8.11
N PRO A 80 -34.96 20.33 8.21
CA PRO A 80 -36.09 20.99 7.57
C PRO A 80 -36.55 22.10 8.52
N GLY A 81 -36.03 23.29 8.30
CA GLY A 81 -36.46 24.50 8.99
C GLY A 81 -36.74 25.60 7.98
N LEU A 82 -37.96 25.58 7.42
CA LEU A 82 -38.77 26.74 7.01
C LEU A 82 -40.15 26.25 6.56
#